data_AF-A0A9E0WP78-F1
#
_entry.id   AF-A0A9E0WP78-F1
#
_cell.length_a   1.000
_cell.length_b   1.000
_cell.length_c   1.000
_cell.angle_alpha   90.00
_cell.angle_beta   90.00
_cell.angle_gamma   90.00
#
_symmetry.space_group_name_H-M   'P 1'
#
loop_
_entity.id
_entity.type
_entity.pdbx_description
1 polymer ?
#
loop_
_entity_poly.entity_id
_entity_poly.type
_entity_poly.pdbx_seq_one_letter_code
_entity_poly.pdbx_strand_id
1 'polypeptide(L)'
;MAKPHGKPGTKAPLIAENDDEDNEREAIKEINKVEYGKSTGLPVPRFVALKSRETNWRNGPGHRYPIKWVYSQRGYPVQVIAEFEGWRKIRDVDGEDGWVHEALISGQRNAVVIANHGQVNAEANSQLIIYRKPDESSYPIAKLEFGVIVKLKKCQEKWCKVEAAGYNGWARRENLWGVMPDEIIK
;
A
#
# COMPACT_ATOMS: atom_id res chain seq x y z
N MET A 1 54.95 4.03 54.17
CA MET A 1 53.74 4.76 53.73
C MET A 1 53.89 5.09 52.25
N ALA A 2 52.88 4.75 51.43
CA ALA A 2 52.69 5.03 49.99
C ALA A 2 53.79 4.61 48.95
N LYS A 3 53.42 3.58 48.15
CA LYS A 3 53.78 3.12 46.75
C LYS A 3 54.94 3.80 46.00
N PRO A 4 55.70 3.11 45.09
CA PRO A 4 55.16 2.62 43.78
C PRO A 4 55.89 1.49 42.97
N HIS A 5 55.26 1.11 41.83
CA HIS A 5 55.72 0.32 40.62
C HIS A 5 55.67 -1.23 40.67
N GLY A 6 55.20 -2.01 39.68
CA GLY A 6 54.76 -1.75 38.29
C GLY A 6 54.05 -2.97 37.61
N LYS A 7 53.56 -2.74 36.38
CA LYS A 7 52.81 -3.59 35.38
C LYS A 7 53.54 -4.91 34.98
N PRO A 8 53.01 -5.86 34.13
CA PRO A 8 51.91 -5.78 33.14
C PRO A 8 50.99 -7.02 32.96
N GLY A 9 49.97 -6.91 32.11
CA GLY A 9 49.18 -8.03 31.59
C GLY A 9 47.93 -7.60 30.82
N THR A 10 48.10 -7.17 29.57
CA THR A 10 46.99 -6.90 28.64
C THR A 10 46.33 -8.21 28.21
N LYS A 11 45.02 -8.35 28.44
CA LYS A 11 44.14 -9.12 27.55
C LYS A 11 43.01 -8.21 27.10
N ALA A 12 42.96 -7.95 25.80
CA ALA A 12 41.81 -7.33 25.17
C ALA A 12 40.58 -8.24 25.35
N PRO A 13 39.36 -7.71 25.45
CA PRO A 13 38.16 -8.53 25.42
C PRO A 13 38.03 -9.13 24.01
N LEU A 14 37.66 -10.41 23.95
CA LEU A 14 37.11 -11.01 22.74
C LEU A 14 35.81 -10.27 22.43
N ILE A 15 35.81 -9.57 21.29
CA ILE A 15 34.64 -8.89 20.77
C ILE A 15 33.68 -9.99 20.30
N ALA A 16 32.53 -10.10 20.95
CA ALA A 16 31.40 -10.86 20.44
C ALA A 16 30.68 -9.96 19.45
N GLU A 17 30.99 -10.10 18.17
CA GLU A 17 30.29 -9.46 17.07
C GLU A 17 30.08 -10.56 16.03
N ASN A 18 28.81 -10.92 15.75
CA ASN A 18 28.30 -11.49 14.50
C ASN A 18 26.86 -12.06 14.62
N ASP A 19 26.26 -12.16 15.81
CA ASP A 19 24.93 -12.78 15.95
C ASP A 19 23.75 -11.83 15.66
N ASP A 20 23.94 -10.51 15.78
CA ASP A 20 22.86 -9.53 15.63
C ASP A 20 22.57 -9.14 14.15
N GLU A 21 23.60 -9.03 13.31
CA GLU A 21 23.42 -8.65 11.89
C GLU A 21 22.78 -9.76 11.05
N ASP A 22 23.11 -11.03 11.33
CA ASP A 22 22.54 -12.16 10.61
C ASP A 22 21.07 -12.36 10.99
N ASN A 23 20.72 -12.14 12.27
CA ASN A 23 19.34 -12.17 12.75
C ASN A 23 18.49 -11.01 12.16
N GLU A 24 19.07 -9.81 12.03
CA GLU A 24 18.41 -8.68 11.36
C GLU A 24 18.20 -8.97 9.86
N ARG A 25 19.18 -9.59 9.18
CA ARG A 25 19.06 -9.99 7.77
C ARG A 25 18.04 -11.11 7.56
N GLU A 26 17.95 -12.08 8.45
CA GLU A 26 16.91 -13.12 8.42
C GLU A 26 15.52 -12.55 8.68
N ALA A 27 15.38 -11.65 9.66
CA ALA A 27 14.13 -10.94 9.92
C ALA A 27 13.70 -10.09 8.71
N ILE A 28 14.64 -9.39 8.05
CA ILE A 28 14.37 -8.64 6.81
C ILE A 28 13.98 -9.57 5.65
N LYS A 29 14.55 -10.78 5.57
CA LYS A 29 14.14 -11.80 4.58
C LYS A 29 12.72 -12.31 4.84
N GLU A 30 12.34 -12.55 6.09
CA GLU A 30 10.98 -12.96 6.44
C GLU A 30 9.96 -11.85 6.19
N ILE A 31 10.29 -10.60 6.51
CA ILE A 31 9.45 -9.41 6.23
C ILE A 31 9.19 -9.25 4.71
N ASN A 32 10.17 -9.62 3.87
CA ASN A 32 10.08 -9.48 2.41
C ASN A 32 9.53 -10.74 1.71
N LYS A 33 9.04 -11.75 2.44
CA LYS A 33 8.45 -12.92 1.82
C LYS A 33 7.09 -12.55 1.23
N VAL A 34 7.05 -12.40 -0.10
CA VAL A 34 5.79 -12.24 -0.85
C VAL A 34 4.96 -13.49 -0.63
N GLU A 35 3.84 -13.36 0.09
CA GLU A 35 2.88 -14.43 0.23
C GLU A 35 2.02 -14.54 -1.04
N TYR A 36 1.56 -15.75 -1.34
CA TYR A 36 0.70 -16.01 -2.49
C TYR A 36 -0.65 -16.55 -2.02
N GLY A 37 -1.71 -16.00 -2.60
CA GLY A 37 -3.07 -16.42 -2.32
C GLY A 37 -3.30 -17.87 -2.72
N LYS A 38 -3.85 -18.67 -1.81
CA LYS A 38 -4.07 -20.12 -2.01
C LYS A 38 -5.00 -20.44 -3.17
N SER A 39 -5.86 -19.50 -3.58
CA SER A 39 -6.89 -19.73 -4.60
C SER A 39 -6.45 -19.24 -5.98
N THR A 40 -5.75 -18.11 -6.05
CA THR A 40 -5.35 -17.50 -7.33
C THR A 40 -3.87 -17.68 -7.69
N GLY A 41 -3.02 -18.01 -6.71
CA GLY A 41 -1.57 -17.99 -6.89
C GLY A 41 -1.00 -16.60 -7.15
N LEU A 42 -1.75 -15.53 -6.87
CA LEU A 42 -1.30 -14.14 -6.99
C LEU A 42 -0.73 -13.63 -5.66
N PRO A 43 0.18 -12.65 -5.68
CA PRO A 43 0.71 -12.02 -4.48
C PRO A 43 -0.39 -11.51 -3.53
N VAL A 44 -0.12 -11.62 -2.24
CA VAL A 44 -0.91 -11.04 -1.15
C VAL A 44 0.07 -10.34 -0.21
N PRO A 45 -0.15 -9.05 0.13
CA PRO A 45 -1.27 -8.23 -0.31
C PRO A 45 -1.13 -7.73 -1.75
N ARG A 46 -2.27 -7.40 -2.38
CA ARG A 46 -2.30 -6.74 -3.70
C ARG A 46 -3.53 -5.87 -3.88
N PHE A 47 -3.44 -4.86 -4.73
CA PHE A 47 -4.58 -4.00 -5.05
C PHE A 47 -5.41 -4.52 -6.23
N VAL A 48 -6.73 -4.45 -6.06
CA VAL A 48 -7.76 -4.71 -7.07
C VAL A 48 -8.79 -3.58 -7.01
N ALA A 49 -9.78 -3.60 -7.90
CA ALA A 49 -10.88 -2.63 -7.88
C ALA A 49 -12.24 -3.31 -7.81
N LEU A 50 -13.19 -2.68 -7.12
CA LEU A 50 -14.59 -3.10 -7.11
C LEU A 50 -15.18 -3.00 -8.51
N LYS A 51 -15.75 -4.09 -9.02
CA LYS A 51 -16.29 -4.17 -10.39
C LYS A 51 -17.77 -3.79 -10.45
N SER A 52 -18.50 -4.13 -9.40
CA SER A 52 -19.97 -3.98 -9.32
C SER A 52 -20.36 -2.60 -8.79
N ARG A 53 -21.58 -2.16 -9.15
CA ARG A 53 -22.17 -0.94 -8.57
C ARG A 53 -22.34 -1.09 -7.06
N GLU A 54 -22.79 -2.26 -6.63
CA GLU A 54 -22.92 -2.63 -5.22
C GLU A 54 -22.07 -3.85 -4.94
N THR A 55 -21.26 -3.78 -3.88
CA THR A 55 -20.42 -4.88 -3.42
C THR A 55 -20.71 -5.17 -1.95
N ASN A 56 -21.20 -6.38 -1.70
CA ASN A 56 -21.51 -6.85 -0.34
C ASN A 56 -20.23 -7.26 0.37
N TRP A 57 -19.87 -6.50 1.41
CA TRP A 57 -18.86 -6.87 2.40
C TRP A 57 -19.46 -7.76 3.46
N ARG A 58 -18.84 -8.91 3.73
CA ARG A 58 -19.33 -9.87 4.71
C ARG A 58 -18.33 -10.09 5.83
N ASN A 59 -18.82 -10.51 7.00
CA ASN A 59 -17.97 -10.86 8.15
C ASN A 59 -17.16 -12.16 7.95
N GLY A 60 -17.46 -12.95 6.92
CA GLY A 60 -16.74 -14.20 6.64
C GLY A 60 -16.84 -14.64 5.17
N PRO A 61 -16.00 -15.62 4.75
CA PRO A 61 -15.94 -16.10 3.38
C PRO A 61 -17.11 -17.04 3.08
N GLY A 62 -18.28 -16.49 2.78
CA GLY A 62 -19.46 -17.28 2.43
C GLY A 62 -20.76 -16.49 2.42
N HIS A 63 -21.74 -16.95 1.65
CA HIS A 63 -23.06 -16.31 1.56
C HIS A 63 -23.86 -16.33 2.87
N ARG A 64 -23.56 -17.29 3.76
CA ARG A 64 -24.19 -17.42 5.08
C ARG A 64 -23.75 -16.37 6.09
N TYR A 65 -22.60 -15.74 5.89
CA TYR A 65 -22.11 -14.71 6.79
C TYR A 65 -22.88 -13.41 6.57
N PRO A 66 -23.27 -12.68 7.63
CA PRO A 66 -24.02 -11.45 7.48
C PRO A 66 -23.22 -10.41 6.68
N ILE A 67 -23.97 -9.55 5.98
CA ILE A 67 -23.40 -8.37 5.31
C ILE A 67 -23.02 -7.37 6.41
N LYS A 68 -21.75 -6.99 6.42
CA LYS A 68 -21.18 -5.96 7.29
C LYS A 68 -21.46 -4.57 6.72
N TRP A 69 -21.28 -4.41 5.41
CA TRP A 69 -21.45 -3.15 4.69
C TRP A 69 -21.74 -3.39 3.21
N VAL A 70 -22.29 -2.39 2.52
CA VAL A 70 -22.46 -2.41 1.06
C VAL A 70 -21.71 -1.22 0.46
N TYR A 71 -20.66 -1.50 -0.30
CA TYR A 71 -19.95 -0.47 -1.06
C TYR A 71 -20.67 -0.17 -2.37
N SER A 72 -21.03 1.10 -2.60
CA SER A 72 -21.82 1.55 -3.75
C SER A 72 -20.99 2.29 -4.82
N GLN A 73 -19.68 2.03 -4.90
CA GLN A 73 -18.77 2.77 -5.76
C GLN A 73 -17.92 1.82 -6.62
N ARG A 74 -18.32 1.70 -7.90
CA ARG A 74 -17.54 0.95 -8.91
C ARG A 74 -16.18 1.61 -9.12
N GLY A 75 -15.15 0.78 -9.26
CA GLY A 75 -13.77 1.21 -9.49
C GLY A 75 -13.04 1.61 -8.21
N TYR A 76 -13.69 1.56 -7.05
CA TYR A 76 -13.02 1.85 -5.78
C TYR A 76 -11.89 0.84 -5.56
N PRO A 77 -10.65 1.30 -5.30
CA PRO A 77 -9.54 0.40 -5.01
C PRO A 77 -9.79 -0.34 -3.70
N VAL A 78 -9.28 -1.55 -3.58
CA VAL A 78 -9.28 -2.33 -2.33
C VAL A 78 -8.04 -3.22 -2.30
N GLN A 79 -7.49 -3.46 -1.12
CA GLN A 79 -6.33 -4.34 -0.95
C GLN A 79 -6.81 -5.74 -0.61
N VAL A 80 -6.52 -6.74 -1.44
CA VAL A 80 -6.67 -8.15 -1.08
C VAL A 80 -5.56 -8.51 -0.10
N ILE A 81 -5.94 -8.97 1.09
CA ILE A 81 -5.02 -9.33 2.19
C ILE A 81 -5.11 -10.82 2.56
N ALA A 82 -6.12 -11.55 2.09
CA ALA A 82 -6.17 -13.01 2.20
C ALA A 82 -7.16 -13.60 1.17
N GLU A 83 -7.07 -14.92 0.97
CA GLU A 83 -7.93 -15.67 0.06
C GLU A 83 -8.49 -16.93 0.71
N PHE A 84 -9.74 -17.25 0.38
CA PHE A 84 -10.38 -18.50 0.71
C PHE A 84 -11.36 -18.88 -0.41
N GLU A 85 -11.05 -19.90 -1.19
CA GLU A 85 -11.86 -20.36 -2.33
C GLU A 85 -12.24 -19.19 -3.27
N GLY A 86 -13.54 -18.94 -3.50
CA GLY A 86 -14.06 -17.81 -4.30
C GLY A 86 -14.10 -16.47 -3.55
N TRP A 87 -13.58 -16.39 -2.32
CA TRP A 87 -13.66 -15.23 -1.45
C TRP A 87 -12.30 -14.56 -1.24
N ARG A 88 -12.31 -13.24 -1.20
CA ARG A 88 -11.15 -12.41 -0.91
C ARG A 88 -11.43 -11.63 0.35
N LYS A 89 -10.52 -11.72 1.32
CA LYS A 89 -10.51 -10.78 2.44
C LYS A 89 -9.86 -9.52 1.93
N ILE A 90 -10.57 -8.41 2.02
CA ILE A 90 -10.13 -7.13 1.52
C ILE A 90 -10.13 -6.06 2.60
N ARG A 91 -9.27 -5.06 2.43
CA ARG A 91 -9.11 -3.88 3.26
C ARG A 91 -9.36 -2.62 2.44
N ASP A 92 -10.07 -1.64 2.99
CA ASP A 92 -10.23 -0.30 2.41
C ASP A 92 -9.16 0.71 2.87
N VAL A 93 -9.31 1.97 2.45
CA VAL A 93 -8.42 3.07 2.79
C VAL A 93 -8.44 3.42 4.29
N ASP A 94 -9.55 3.14 4.97
CA ASP A 94 -9.75 3.43 6.39
C ASP A 94 -9.24 2.28 7.29
N GLY A 95 -8.76 1.19 6.67
CA GLY A 95 -8.21 0.02 7.35
C GLY A 95 -9.27 -1.00 7.75
N GLU A 96 -10.51 -0.84 7.28
CA GLU A 96 -11.60 -1.76 7.59
C GLU A 96 -11.53 -3.02 6.70
N ASP A 97 -11.75 -4.17 7.35
CA ASP A 97 -11.64 -5.48 6.73
C ASP A 97 -13.02 -6.12 6.48
N GLY A 98 -13.13 -6.84 5.36
CA GLY A 98 -14.31 -7.64 5.04
C GLY A 98 -14.05 -8.70 3.96
N TRP A 99 -15.00 -9.61 3.77
CA TRP A 99 -14.95 -10.64 2.74
C TRP A 99 -15.85 -10.31 1.56
N VAL A 100 -15.31 -10.46 0.35
CA VAL A 100 -16.00 -10.21 -0.93
C VAL A 100 -15.83 -11.38 -1.86
N HIS A 101 -16.90 -11.71 -2.59
CA HIS A 101 -16.84 -12.73 -3.63
C HIS A 101 -16.06 -12.22 -4.84
N GLU A 102 -15.18 -13.04 -5.42
CA GLU A 102 -14.26 -12.62 -6.49
C GLU A 102 -14.96 -12.07 -7.75
N ALA A 103 -16.19 -12.51 -8.02
CA ALA A 103 -17.01 -12.01 -9.12
C ALA A 103 -17.32 -10.49 -9.03
N LEU A 104 -17.20 -9.90 -7.83
CA LEU A 104 -17.47 -8.48 -7.56
C LEU A 104 -16.22 -7.61 -7.64
N ILE A 105 -15.05 -8.19 -7.92
CA ILE A 105 -13.78 -7.46 -8.07
C ILE A 105 -13.22 -7.63 -9.48
N SER A 106 -12.22 -6.81 -9.81
CA SER A 106 -11.47 -6.90 -11.05
C SER A 106 -10.01 -6.52 -10.83
N GLY A 107 -9.11 -7.02 -11.65
CA GLY A 107 -7.70 -6.63 -11.64
C GLY A 107 -7.44 -5.21 -12.17
N GLN A 108 -8.47 -4.38 -12.37
CA GLN A 108 -8.27 -2.99 -12.76
C GLN A 108 -7.48 -2.26 -11.68
N ARG A 109 -6.46 -1.53 -12.12
CA ARG A 109 -5.58 -0.78 -11.23
C ARG A 109 -6.06 0.65 -11.13
N ASN A 110 -6.74 0.91 -10.04
CA ASN A 110 -7.20 2.23 -9.65
C ASN A 110 -6.54 2.64 -8.34
N ALA A 111 -6.54 3.92 -8.07
CA ALA A 111 -6.19 4.48 -6.77
C ALA A 111 -7.22 5.53 -6.37
N VAL A 112 -7.26 5.86 -5.09
CA VAL A 112 -8.02 6.99 -4.55
C VAL A 112 -7.02 8.03 -4.05
N VAL A 113 -7.33 9.30 -4.29
CA VAL A 113 -6.53 10.40 -3.78
C VAL A 113 -6.69 10.48 -2.26
N ILE A 114 -5.57 10.32 -1.55
CA ILE A 114 -5.48 10.40 -0.08
C ILE A 114 -4.67 11.59 0.40
N ALA A 115 -4.30 12.51 -0.49
CA ALA A 115 -3.63 13.75 -0.08
C ALA A 115 -4.41 14.39 1.09
N ASN A 116 -3.73 14.60 2.21
CA ASN A 116 -4.25 15.15 3.46
C ASN A 116 -5.26 14.31 4.26
N HIS A 117 -5.38 13.03 3.95
CA HIS A 117 -6.24 12.16 4.74
C HIS A 117 -5.81 12.15 6.21
N GLY A 118 -6.73 12.49 7.13
CA GLY A 118 -6.49 12.46 8.58
C GLY A 118 -5.65 13.60 9.16
N GLN A 119 -5.32 14.64 8.39
CA GLN A 119 -4.53 15.78 8.89
C GLN A 119 -5.42 16.88 9.48
N VAL A 120 -5.35 17.08 10.81
CA VAL A 120 -6.20 18.02 11.57
C VAL A 120 -5.90 19.51 11.27
N ASN A 121 -4.84 19.80 10.50
CA ASN A 121 -4.49 21.16 10.05
C ASN A 121 -4.04 21.20 8.59
N ALA A 122 -4.41 20.20 7.78
CA ALA A 122 -4.17 20.33 6.35
C ALA A 122 -4.95 21.54 5.84
N GLU A 123 -4.26 22.46 5.20
CA GLU A 123 -4.90 23.53 4.44
C GLU A 123 -6.02 22.88 3.61
N ALA A 124 -7.23 23.42 3.69
CA ALA A 124 -8.43 22.90 3.02
C ALA A 124 -8.30 22.75 1.49
N ASN A 125 -7.13 23.06 0.93
CA ASN A 125 -6.78 23.16 -0.48
C ASN A 125 -5.56 22.32 -0.90
N SER A 126 -5.05 21.40 -0.06
CA SER A 126 -3.88 20.58 -0.41
C SER A 126 -4.22 19.46 -1.42
N GLN A 127 -4.89 19.82 -2.51
CA GLN A 127 -5.28 18.95 -3.61
C GLN A 127 -4.06 18.24 -4.22
N LEU A 128 -4.26 17.04 -4.76
CA LEU A 128 -3.23 16.36 -5.54
C LEU A 128 -3.09 17.04 -6.91
N ILE A 129 -1.94 17.66 -7.16
CA ILE A 129 -1.60 18.18 -8.49
C ILE A 129 -1.08 17.03 -9.35
N ILE A 130 -1.59 16.92 -10.58
CA ILE A 130 -1.03 16.04 -11.60
C ILE A 130 -0.24 16.85 -12.62
N TYR A 131 0.93 16.35 -13.00
CA TYR A 131 1.92 17.06 -13.81
C TYR A 131 2.11 16.43 -15.18
N ARG A 132 2.60 17.19 -16.15
CA ARG A 132 2.87 16.67 -17.50
C ARG A 132 4.02 15.65 -17.56
N LYS A 133 5.02 15.78 -16.67
CA LYS A 133 6.15 14.85 -16.49
C LYS A 133 6.19 14.41 -15.02
N PRO A 134 6.89 13.30 -14.69
CA PRO A 134 7.10 12.85 -13.30
C PRO A 134 8.10 13.77 -12.58
N ASP A 135 7.76 15.04 -12.46
CA ASP A 135 8.58 16.13 -11.95
C ASP A 135 7.64 17.24 -11.46
N GLU A 136 7.79 17.70 -10.21
CA GLU A 136 6.95 18.76 -9.62
C GLU A 136 7.20 20.14 -10.22
N SER A 137 8.36 20.34 -10.87
CA SER A 137 8.65 21.57 -11.61
C SER A 137 8.02 21.57 -13.01
N SER A 138 7.47 20.44 -13.45
CA SER A 138 6.78 20.34 -14.73
C SER A 138 5.48 21.14 -14.73
N TYR A 139 4.97 21.44 -15.93
CA TYR A 139 3.65 22.05 -16.12
C TYR A 139 2.54 21.26 -15.39
N PRO A 140 1.75 21.91 -14.50
CA PRO A 140 0.62 21.29 -13.83
C PRO A 140 -0.57 21.17 -14.79
N ILE A 141 -1.20 19.98 -14.84
CA ILE A 141 -2.30 19.66 -15.75
C ILE A 141 -3.66 19.86 -15.08
N ALA A 142 -3.81 19.36 -13.85
CA ALA A 142 -5.05 19.47 -13.09
C ALA A 142 -4.78 19.32 -11.59
N LYS A 143 -5.79 19.69 -10.80
CA LYS A 143 -5.84 19.43 -9.35
C LYS A 143 -6.96 18.44 -9.07
N LEU A 144 -6.68 17.43 -8.26
CA LEU A 144 -7.63 16.39 -7.88
C LEU A 144 -7.89 16.47 -6.38
N GLU A 145 -9.17 16.38 -6.01
CA GLU A 145 -9.61 16.42 -4.62
C GLU A 145 -9.45 15.06 -3.92
N PHE A 146 -9.46 15.08 -2.59
CA PHE A 146 -9.51 13.87 -1.77
C PHE A 146 -10.71 12.99 -2.17
N GLY A 147 -10.53 11.67 -2.18
CA GLY A 147 -11.59 10.72 -2.51
C GLY A 147 -11.83 10.52 -4.02
N VAL A 148 -11.21 11.33 -4.89
CA VAL A 148 -11.27 11.11 -6.33
C VAL A 148 -10.61 9.77 -6.68
N ILE A 149 -11.34 8.92 -7.41
CA ILE A 149 -10.78 7.69 -7.98
C ILE A 149 -10.06 8.02 -9.28
N VAL A 150 -8.84 7.54 -9.40
CA VAL A 150 -8.00 7.66 -10.59
C VAL A 150 -7.65 6.28 -11.15
N LYS A 151 -7.55 6.15 -12.47
CA LYS A 151 -7.03 4.94 -13.11
C LYS A 151 -5.51 5.03 -13.19
N LEU A 152 -4.81 4.01 -12.71
CA LEU A 152 -3.36 3.89 -12.82
C LEU A 152 -3.00 3.39 -14.21
N LYS A 153 -2.11 4.10 -14.91
CA LYS A 153 -1.61 3.73 -16.24
C LYS A 153 -0.20 3.20 -16.20
N LYS A 154 0.67 3.88 -15.44
CA LYS A 154 2.07 3.54 -15.28
C LYS A 154 2.51 4.00 -13.89
N CYS A 155 3.37 3.26 -13.22
CA CYS A 155 3.95 3.66 -11.95
C CYS A 155 5.44 3.34 -11.95
N GLN A 156 6.25 4.31 -11.56
CA GLN A 156 7.72 4.22 -11.48
C GLN A 156 8.21 5.03 -10.29
N GLU A 157 9.13 4.48 -9.50
CA GLU A 157 9.74 5.15 -8.34
C GLU A 157 8.69 5.84 -7.43
N LYS A 158 8.66 7.18 -7.41
CA LYS A 158 7.76 7.99 -6.59
C LYS A 158 6.54 8.52 -7.35
N TRP A 159 6.35 8.08 -8.59
CA TRP A 159 5.41 8.68 -9.54
C TRP A 159 4.46 7.65 -10.14
N CYS A 160 3.22 8.06 -10.34
CA CYS A 160 2.22 7.29 -11.06
C CYS A 160 1.57 8.17 -12.13
N LYS A 161 1.56 7.70 -13.38
CA LYS A 161 0.74 8.26 -14.43
C LYS A 161 -0.70 7.82 -14.21
N VAL A 162 -1.59 8.79 -14.06
CA VAL A 162 -2.99 8.61 -13.70
C VAL A 162 -3.91 9.23 -14.75
N GLU A 163 -5.12 8.70 -14.84
CA GLU A 163 -6.22 9.26 -15.63
C GLU A 163 -7.44 9.48 -14.73
N ALA A 164 -8.02 10.68 -14.78
CA ALA A 164 -9.25 11.03 -14.08
C ALA A 164 -10.01 12.13 -14.83
N ALA A 165 -11.32 11.94 -15.04
CA ALA A 165 -12.20 12.92 -15.71
C ALA A 165 -11.65 13.47 -17.04
N GLY A 166 -10.97 12.64 -17.83
CA GLY A 166 -10.34 13.04 -19.11
C GLY A 166 -8.95 13.66 -18.98
N TYR A 167 -8.53 14.06 -17.79
CA TYR A 167 -7.17 14.53 -17.53
C TYR A 167 -6.21 13.36 -17.37
N ASN A 168 -5.01 13.53 -17.92
CA ASN A 168 -3.94 12.53 -17.89
C ASN A 168 -2.64 13.19 -17.44
N GLY A 169 -2.03 12.72 -16.36
CA GLY A 169 -0.82 13.33 -15.80
C GLY A 169 -0.10 12.43 -14.81
N TRP A 170 1.00 12.92 -14.24
CA TRP A 170 1.83 12.24 -13.26
C TRP A 170 1.54 12.78 -11.87
N ALA A 171 1.19 11.89 -10.95
CA ALA A 171 0.92 12.16 -9.54
C ALA A 171 2.04 11.59 -8.67
N ARG A 172 2.32 12.24 -7.54
CA ARG A 172 3.13 11.66 -6.46
C ARG A 172 2.44 10.44 -5.88
N ARG A 173 3.16 9.33 -5.78
CA ARG A 173 2.66 8.03 -5.30
C ARG A 173 2.13 8.11 -3.87
N GLU A 174 2.81 8.84 -2.99
CA GLU A 174 2.46 8.98 -1.57
C GLU A 174 1.06 9.59 -1.34
N ASN A 175 0.52 10.30 -2.33
CA ASN A 175 -0.80 10.89 -2.28
C ASN A 175 -1.91 9.98 -2.84
N LEU A 176 -1.58 8.73 -3.15
CA LEU A 176 -2.48 7.75 -3.75
C LEU A 176 -2.54 6.48 -2.89
N TRP A 177 -3.76 5.98 -2.65
CA TRP A 177 -3.99 4.66 -2.08
C TRP A 177 -4.58 3.73 -3.14
N GLY A 178 -4.01 2.54 -3.32
CA GLY A 178 -4.27 1.68 -4.48
C GLY A 178 -3.02 1.21 -5.23
N VAL A 179 -1.84 1.61 -4.74
CA VAL A 179 -0.52 1.29 -5.30
C VAL A 179 0.42 0.93 -4.15
N MET A 180 1.22 -0.14 -4.29
CA MET A 180 2.22 -0.50 -3.27
C MET A 180 3.42 0.46 -3.31
N PRO A 181 4.14 0.66 -2.18
CA PRO A 181 5.24 1.63 -2.09
C PRO A 181 6.33 1.50 -3.15
N ASP A 182 6.62 0.29 -3.62
CA ASP A 182 7.66 -0.08 -4.59
C ASP A 182 7.10 -0.62 -5.92
N GLU A 183 5.78 -0.52 -6.11
CA GLU A 183 5.12 -1.14 -7.26
C GLU A 183 5.51 -0.51 -8.60
N ILE A 184 5.83 -1.36 -9.57
CA ILE A 184 6.05 -0.94 -10.96
C ILE A 184 4.85 -1.39 -11.81
N ILE A 185 4.16 -0.42 -12.38
CA ILE A 185 3.10 -0.65 -13.37
C ILE A 185 3.68 -0.19 -14.71
N LYS A 186 3.72 -1.09 -15.71
CA LYS A 186 4.30 -0.82 -17.02
C LYS A 186 3.31 -0.14 -17.96
#